data_AF-A0A6A6MD63-F1
#
_entry.id   AF-A0A6A6MD63-F1
#
_cell.length_a   1.000
_cell.length_b   1.000
_cell.length_c   1.000
_cell.angle_alpha   90.00
_cell.angle_beta   90.00
_cell.angle_gamma   90.00
#
_symmetry.space_group_name_H-M   'P 1'
#
loop_
_entity.id
_entity.type
_entity.pdbx_description
1 polymer ?
#
loop_
_entity_poly.entity_id
_entity_poly.type
_entity_poly.pdbx_seq_one_letter_code
_entity_poly.pdbx_strand_id
1 'polypeptide(L)'
;MDLPDSIIALEGNFTLPTDLKEDVEAVQISGGPAGLEAELQQLRDLRRVNQELLVQTEELLQKEATEDAQFRNQFGTRWTRSQSSTLTKNLQDRLNRFAANLKQAADSDGRIERSVRDHSTLMSILDRRPIESALPTLARPIMSLDANEDAIVGSLKQSLRQLEILGAQRAGLEDMLKEMKRKDDILPKLMTSTGSYEDLFRKEIAKYDQICEDIAQNIEAQEQVLLQIQAQNEEFSVVFNLEDYKASREKCYKQIQAAIAKYREIKENINEGLKFYVTLQDAITNVKQQCSDFVMTRSIQCREMIEDVQRHMAGLSFQDRKSTATILPYSPAPGMPYPPPQVQQQPPTSQEYGQPAYPGWRGPYYNAHGQQPGSLPRPPYTVPNPYPPPHQSGYYKQ
;
A
#
# COMPACT_ATOMS: atom_id res chain seq x y z
N MET A 1 31.60 -20.85 5.28
CA MET A 1 31.49 -22.21 4.71
C MET A 1 30.05 -22.58 4.40
N ASP A 2 29.03 -21.94 5.00
CA ASP A 2 27.61 -22.20 4.71
C ASP A 2 27.23 -23.69 4.83
N LEU A 3 27.83 -24.37 5.81
CA LEU A 3 27.54 -25.75 6.16
C LEU A 3 26.62 -25.77 7.38
N PRO A 4 25.65 -26.70 7.46
CA PRO A 4 25.39 -27.79 6.51
C PRO A 4 24.54 -27.40 5.28
N ASP A 5 24.08 -26.15 5.20
CA ASP A 5 23.10 -25.69 4.20
C ASP A 5 23.51 -25.96 2.74
N SER A 6 24.79 -25.85 2.41
CA SER A 6 25.30 -26.10 1.05
C SER A 6 25.15 -27.57 0.63
N ILE A 7 25.28 -28.49 1.59
CA ILE A 7 25.06 -29.93 1.37
C ILE A 7 23.56 -30.20 1.21
N ILE A 8 22.73 -29.60 2.07
CA ILE A 8 21.27 -29.73 2.00
C ILE A 8 20.74 -29.16 0.68
N ALA A 9 21.31 -28.06 0.19
CA ALA A 9 20.97 -27.46 -1.09
C ALA A 9 21.30 -28.38 -2.28
N LEU A 10 22.41 -29.13 -2.22
CA LEU A 10 22.76 -30.14 -3.23
C LEU A 10 21.74 -31.30 -3.25
N GLU A 11 21.12 -31.61 -2.12
CA GLU A 11 20.06 -32.62 -2.02
C GLU A 11 18.68 -32.10 -2.51
N GLY A 12 18.61 -30.85 -2.94
CA GLY A 12 17.37 -30.20 -3.39
C GLY A 12 16.46 -29.74 -2.24
N ASN A 13 16.89 -29.86 -0.99
CA ASN A 13 16.11 -29.53 0.20
C ASN A 13 16.32 -28.07 0.62
N PHE A 14 16.06 -27.14 -0.29
CA PHE A 14 16.30 -25.72 -0.05
C PHE A 14 15.00 -24.92 0.21
N THR A 15 15.01 -24.01 1.19
CA THR A 15 13.88 -23.14 1.55
C THR A 15 14.25 -21.66 1.51
N LEU A 16 13.39 -20.80 0.96
CA LEU A 16 13.62 -19.36 0.93
C LEU A 16 13.90 -18.79 2.35
N PRO A 17 14.67 -17.69 2.46
CA PRO A 17 14.79 -16.93 3.70
C PRO A 17 13.39 -16.52 4.20
N THR A 18 13.17 -16.62 5.52
CA THR A 18 11.84 -16.45 6.14
C THR A 18 11.15 -15.16 5.70
N ASP A 19 11.82 -14.00 5.79
CA ASP A 19 11.25 -12.70 5.40
C ASP A 19 10.79 -12.69 3.93
N LEU A 20 11.58 -13.28 3.04
CA LEU A 20 11.25 -13.33 1.62
C LEU A 20 10.08 -14.29 1.35
N LYS A 21 10.02 -15.41 2.09
CA LYS A 21 8.93 -16.36 2.00
C LYS A 21 7.61 -15.72 2.47
N GLU A 22 7.61 -15.03 3.60
CA GLU A 22 6.46 -14.30 4.12
C GLU A 22 5.97 -13.23 3.13
N ASP A 23 6.90 -12.47 2.54
CA ASP A 23 6.56 -11.45 1.54
C ASP A 23 5.92 -12.06 0.28
N VAL A 24 6.45 -13.19 -0.21
CA VAL A 24 5.86 -13.93 -1.33
C VAL A 24 4.47 -14.43 -0.95
N GLU A 25 4.30 -15.07 0.20
CA GLU A 25 3.00 -15.57 0.67
C GLU A 25 1.97 -14.45 0.77
N ALA A 26 2.34 -13.27 1.27
CA ALA A 26 1.48 -12.10 1.31
C ALA A 26 1.01 -11.67 -0.09
N VAL A 27 1.91 -11.68 -1.08
CA VAL A 27 1.54 -11.42 -2.48
C VAL A 27 0.56 -12.48 -2.99
N GLN A 28 0.81 -13.76 -2.71
CA GLN A 28 -0.05 -14.86 -3.15
C GLN A 28 -1.46 -14.78 -2.55
N ILE A 29 -1.57 -14.46 -1.25
CA ILE A 29 -2.85 -14.25 -0.54
C ILE A 29 -3.62 -13.08 -1.17
N SER A 30 -2.92 -12.04 -1.61
CA SER A 30 -3.54 -10.87 -2.26
C SER A 30 -3.96 -11.10 -3.73
N GLY A 31 -3.83 -12.32 -4.25
CA GLY A 31 -4.24 -12.71 -5.61
C GLY A 31 -3.09 -12.88 -6.60
N GLY A 32 -1.88 -12.43 -6.25
CA GLY A 32 -0.70 -12.49 -7.11
C GLY A 32 -0.81 -11.68 -8.41
N PRO A 33 0.23 -11.69 -9.25
CA PRO A 33 0.26 -10.97 -10.52
C PRO A 33 -0.93 -11.27 -11.44
N ALA A 34 -1.38 -12.53 -11.49
CA ALA A 34 -2.57 -12.93 -12.26
C ALA A 34 -3.87 -12.25 -11.79
N GLY A 35 -3.97 -11.88 -10.50
CA GLY A 35 -5.13 -11.18 -9.94
C GLY A 35 -5.25 -9.73 -10.40
N LEU A 36 -4.15 -9.09 -10.82
CA LEU A 36 -4.15 -7.67 -11.22
C LEU A 36 -5.08 -7.39 -12.40
N GLU A 37 -5.22 -8.32 -13.37
CA GLU A 37 -6.10 -8.11 -14.52
C GLU A 37 -7.57 -8.01 -14.10
N ALA A 38 -8.00 -8.83 -13.12
CA ALA A 38 -9.36 -8.77 -12.60
C ALA A 38 -9.66 -7.43 -11.92
N GLU A 39 -8.68 -6.86 -11.22
CA GLU A 39 -8.83 -5.56 -10.55
C GLU A 39 -8.76 -4.39 -11.52
N LEU A 40 -7.92 -4.46 -12.54
CA LEU A 40 -7.95 -3.51 -13.66
C LEU A 40 -9.31 -3.54 -14.36
N GLN A 41 -9.92 -4.72 -14.50
CA GLN A 41 -11.27 -4.82 -15.04
C GLN A 41 -12.29 -4.12 -14.13
N GLN A 42 -12.21 -4.31 -12.81
CA GLN A 42 -13.06 -3.57 -11.86
C GLN A 42 -12.88 -2.06 -11.95
N LEU A 43 -11.64 -1.59 -12.12
CA LEU A 43 -11.32 -0.18 -12.30
C LEU A 43 -11.97 0.39 -13.58
N ARG A 44 -11.87 -0.34 -14.69
CA ARG A 44 -12.52 0.01 -15.97
C ARG A 44 -14.04 0.06 -15.84
N ASP A 45 -14.64 -0.89 -15.13
CA ASP A 45 -16.08 -0.96 -14.92
C ASP A 45 -16.58 0.22 -14.08
N LEU A 46 -15.90 0.54 -12.98
CA LEU A 46 -16.22 1.70 -12.15
C LEU A 46 -16.10 3.01 -12.94
N ARG A 47 -15.04 3.17 -13.74
CA ARG A 47 -14.89 4.32 -14.62
C ARG A 47 -16.06 4.46 -15.59
N ARG A 48 -16.47 3.35 -16.23
CA ARG A 48 -17.61 3.33 -17.16
C ARG A 48 -18.89 3.75 -16.46
N VAL A 49 -19.20 3.15 -15.31
CA VAL A 49 -20.41 3.46 -14.52
C VAL A 49 -20.45 4.94 -14.13
N ASN A 50 -19.33 5.49 -13.68
CA ASN A 50 -19.24 6.91 -13.35
C ASN A 50 -19.45 7.81 -14.57
N GLN A 51 -18.88 7.46 -15.72
CA GLN A 51 -19.06 8.21 -16.96
C GLN A 51 -20.52 8.17 -17.43
N GLU A 52 -21.15 7.00 -17.43
CA GLU A 52 -22.56 6.84 -17.78
C GLU A 52 -23.46 7.64 -16.83
N LEU A 53 -23.19 7.59 -15.53
CA LEU A 53 -23.94 8.36 -14.53
C LEU A 53 -23.82 9.87 -14.75
N LEU A 54 -22.62 10.34 -15.11
CA LEU A 54 -22.38 11.75 -15.40
C LEU A 54 -23.15 12.20 -16.65
N VAL A 55 -23.04 11.43 -17.74
CA VAL A 55 -23.75 11.72 -19.01
C VAL A 55 -25.26 11.74 -18.79
N GLN A 56 -25.83 10.76 -18.08
CA GLN A 56 -27.25 10.75 -17.75
C GLN A 56 -27.66 12.00 -16.94
N THR A 57 -26.79 12.49 -16.06
CA THR A 57 -27.06 13.68 -15.25
C THR A 57 -27.06 14.95 -16.11
N GLU A 58 -26.12 15.06 -17.05
CA GLU A 58 -26.07 16.15 -18.03
C GLU A 58 -27.30 16.14 -18.95
N GLU A 59 -27.72 14.96 -19.42
CA GLU A 59 -28.90 14.78 -20.25
C GLU A 59 -30.19 15.23 -19.56
N LEU A 60 -30.33 15.01 -18.25
CA LEU A 60 -31.49 15.49 -17.48
C LEU A 60 -31.62 17.01 -17.53
N LEU A 61 -30.51 17.73 -17.33
CA LEU A 61 -30.51 19.20 -17.40
C LEU A 61 -30.70 19.69 -18.83
N GLN A 62 -30.09 19.02 -19.81
CA GLN A 62 -30.21 19.40 -21.22
C GLN A 62 -31.64 19.21 -21.73
N LYS A 63 -32.31 18.14 -21.32
CA LYS A 63 -33.72 17.88 -21.65
C LYS A 63 -34.62 18.99 -21.13
N GLU A 64 -34.50 19.34 -19.85
CA GLU A 64 -35.29 20.41 -19.25
C GLU A 64 -35.03 21.77 -19.92
N ALA A 65 -33.77 22.08 -20.22
CA ALA A 65 -33.41 23.33 -20.89
C ALA A 65 -33.98 23.39 -22.32
N THR A 66 -34.00 22.26 -23.02
CA THR A 66 -34.58 22.13 -24.36
C THR A 66 -36.10 22.31 -24.31
N GLU A 67 -36.78 21.68 -23.35
CA GLU A 67 -38.22 21.87 -23.12
C GLU A 67 -38.55 23.33 -22.78
N ASP A 68 -37.76 24.01 -21.93
CA ASP A 68 -37.94 25.44 -21.66
C ASP A 68 -37.84 26.31 -22.90
N ALA A 69 -36.83 26.06 -23.74
CA ALA A 69 -36.65 26.79 -24.98
C ALA A 69 -37.82 26.55 -25.96
N GLN A 70 -38.32 25.32 -26.05
CA GLN A 70 -39.46 24.99 -26.89
C GLN A 70 -40.73 25.74 -26.46
N PHE A 71 -41.07 25.72 -25.16
CA PHE A 71 -42.27 26.44 -24.68
C PHE A 71 -42.12 27.95 -24.77
N ARG A 72 -40.92 28.49 -24.54
CA ARG A 72 -40.64 29.91 -24.75
C ARG A 72 -40.86 30.33 -26.21
N ASN A 73 -40.46 29.49 -27.16
CA ASN A 73 -40.71 29.73 -28.59
C ASN A 73 -42.22 29.62 -28.94
N GLN A 74 -42.94 28.69 -28.33
CA GLN A 74 -44.38 28.48 -28.59
C GLN A 74 -45.26 29.60 -28.00
N PHE A 75 -44.99 30.04 -26.78
CA PHE A 75 -45.84 31.00 -26.06
C PHE A 75 -45.30 32.44 -26.06
N GLY A 76 -44.07 32.65 -26.54
CA GLY A 76 -43.45 33.97 -26.71
C GLY A 76 -43.40 34.76 -25.40
N THR A 77 -43.84 36.02 -25.46
CA THR A 77 -43.83 36.94 -24.29
C THR A 77 -44.75 36.51 -23.15
N ARG A 78 -45.68 35.56 -23.38
CA ARG A 78 -46.53 34.99 -22.32
C ARG A 78 -45.81 33.95 -21.47
N TRP A 79 -44.63 33.46 -21.89
CA TRP A 79 -43.80 32.54 -21.11
C TRP A 79 -42.84 33.33 -20.21
N THR A 80 -43.28 33.66 -19.01
CA THR A 80 -42.58 34.58 -18.10
C THR A 80 -41.67 33.89 -17.08
N ARG A 81 -41.62 32.55 -17.04
CA ARG A 81 -40.75 31.84 -16.09
C ARG A 81 -39.27 32.10 -16.38
N SER A 82 -38.44 32.08 -15.33
CA SER A 82 -36.99 32.21 -15.44
C SER A 82 -36.41 31.17 -16.39
N GLN A 83 -35.42 31.57 -17.18
CA GLN A 83 -34.74 30.69 -18.14
C GLN A 83 -33.94 29.62 -17.41
N SER A 84 -33.99 28.38 -17.89
CA SER A 84 -33.31 27.27 -17.22
C SER A 84 -31.79 27.45 -17.11
N SER A 85 -31.15 27.99 -18.14
CA SER A 85 -29.70 28.24 -18.18
C SER A 85 -29.19 29.19 -17.10
N THR A 86 -30.05 30.09 -16.59
CA THR A 86 -29.64 31.01 -15.51
C THR A 86 -29.66 30.34 -14.13
N LEU A 87 -30.40 29.24 -13.99
CA LEU A 87 -30.58 28.52 -12.73
C LEU A 87 -29.67 27.29 -12.61
N THR A 88 -29.21 26.73 -13.73
CA THR A 88 -28.42 25.48 -13.74
C THR A 88 -26.91 25.68 -13.74
N LYS A 89 -26.42 26.94 -13.81
CA LYS A 89 -24.98 27.24 -13.96
C LYS A 89 -24.09 26.54 -12.93
N ASN A 90 -24.48 26.55 -11.65
CA ASN A 90 -23.69 25.88 -10.60
C ASN A 90 -23.63 24.35 -10.78
N LEU A 91 -24.74 23.73 -11.20
CA LEU A 91 -24.80 22.29 -11.46
C LEU A 91 -23.93 21.94 -12.67
N GLN A 92 -24.01 22.71 -13.75
CA GLN A 92 -23.18 22.54 -14.94
C GLN A 92 -21.68 22.71 -14.62
N ASP A 93 -21.30 23.70 -13.82
CA ASP A 93 -19.91 23.90 -13.40
C ASP A 93 -19.38 22.69 -12.59
N ARG A 94 -20.23 22.07 -11.74
CA ARG A 94 -19.86 20.86 -10.99
C ARG A 94 -19.73 19.65 -11.90
N LEU A 95 -20.65 19.45 -12.86
CA LEU A 95 -20.59 18.36 -13.84
C LEU A 95 -19.33 18.46 -14.71
N ASN A 96 -19.01 19.66 -15.19
CA ASN A 96 -17.79 19.93 -15.95
C ASN A 96 -16.51 19.58 -15.15
N ARG A 97 -16.49 19.84 -13.84
CA ARG A 97 -15.37 19.45 -12.97
C ARG A 97 -15.26 17.93 -12.82
N PHE A 98 -16.38 17.23 -12.66
CA PHE A 98 -16.36 15.77 -12.63
C PHE A 98 -15.93 15.17 -13.96
N ALA A 99 -16.33 15.74 -15.10
CA ALA A 99 -15.85 15.33 -16.42
C ALA A 99 -14.32 15.49 -16.54
N ALA A 100 -13.77 16.62 -16.07
CA ALA A 100 -12.33 16.85 -16.05
C ALA A 100 -11.60 15.84 -15.15
N ASN A 101 -12.15 15.55 -13.96
CA ASN A 101 -11.59 14.55 -13.05
C ASN A 101 -11.62 13.14 -13.65
N LEU A 102 -12.70 12.74 -14.33
CA LEU A 102 -12.80 11.46 -15.01
C LEU A 102 -11.75 11.31 -16.12
N LYS A 103 -11.51 12.39 -16.87
CA LYS A 103 -10.46 12.42 -17.91
C LYS A 103 -9.07 12.24 -17.30
N GLN A 104 -8.75 12.99 -16.25
CA GLN A 104 -7.46 12.88 -15.55
C GLN A 104 -7.26 11.48 -14.93
N ALA A 105 -8.31 10.92 -14.33
CA ALA A 105 -8.27 9.57 -13.77
C ALA A 105 -8.04 8.52 -14.87
N ALA A 106 -8.69 8.64 -16.02
CA ALA A 106 -8.46 7.75 -17.16
C ALA A 106 -7.01 7.78 -17.67
N ASP A 107 -6.36 8.95 -17.68
CA ASP A 107 -4.94 9.07 -18.01
C ASP A 107 -4.03 8.40 -16.96
N SER A 108 -4.45 8.39 -15.68
CA SER A 108 -3.76 7.69 -14.59
C SER A 108 -3.93 6.17 -14.72
N ASP A 109 -5.15 5.69 -14.93
CA ASP A 109 -5.44 4.28 -15.18
C ASP A 109 -4.61 3.75 -16.34
N GLY A 110 -4.52 4.51 -17.44
CA GLY A 110 -3.71 4.15 -18.59
C GLY A 110 -2.21 4.05 -18.28
N ARG A 111 -1.70 4.72 -17.23
CA ARG A 111 -0.31 4.50 -16.75
C ARG A 111 -0.21 3.23 -15.92
N ILE A 112 -1.20 2.95 -15.08
CA ILE A 112 -1.25 1.72 -14.26
C ILE A 112 -1.29 0.49 -15.18
N GLU A 113 -2.19 0.48 -16.18
CA GLU A 113 -2.31 -0.61 -17.16
C GLU A 113 -1.01 -0.84 -17.94
N ARG A 114 -0.30 0.24 -18.31
CA ARG A 114 1.03 0.14 -18.93
C ARG A 114 2.07 -0.43 -17.98
N SER A 115 2.10 0.05 -16.73
CA SER A 115 3.02 -0.44 -15.70
C SER A 115 2.87 -1.95 -15.49
N VAL A 116 1.63 -2.46 -15.45
CA VAL A 116 1.33 -3.90 -15.34
C VAL A 116 1.89 -4.66 -16.53
N ARG A 117 1.65 -4.17 -17.75
CA ARG A 117 2.13 -4.80 -18.99
C ARG A 117 3.65 -4.83 -19.07
N ASP A 118 4.29 -3.69 -18.82
CA ASP A 118 5.74 -3.52 -18.94
C ASP A 118 6.51 -4.37 -17.92
N HIS A 119 5.92 -4.65 -16.75
CA HIS A 119 6.54 -5.42 -15.67
C HIS A 119 5.98 -6.85 -15.54
N SER A 120 5.13 -7.30 -16.47
CA SER A 120 4.52 -8.63 -16.43
C SER A 120 5.56 -9.75 -16.39
N THR A 121 6.61 -9.66 -17.21
CA THR A 121 7.69 -10.66 -17.22
C THR A 121 8.46 -10.70 -15.90
N LEU A 122 8.73 -9.54 -15.29
CA LEU A 122 9.38 -9.47 -13.98
C LEU A 122 8.51 -10.13 -12.90
N MET A 123 7.21 -9.81 -12.89
CA MET A 123 6.28 -10.31 -11.88
C MET A 123 5.94 -11.79 -12.02
N SER A 124 6.04 -12.37 -13.23
CA SER A 124 5.73 -13.78 -13.49
C SER A 124 6.49 -14.79 -12.63
N ILE A 125 7.63 -14.39 -12.04
CA ILE A 125 8.36 -15.22 -11.09
C ILE A 125 7.53 -15.55 -9.85
N LEU A 126 6.62 -14.65 -9.45
CA LEU A 126 5.75 -14.79 -8.28
C LEU A 126 4.55 -15.72 -8.53
N ASP A 127 4.32 -16.12 -9.78
CA ASP A 127 3.26 -17.08 -10.15
C ASP A 127 3.69 -18.53 -9.92
N ARG A 128 4.99 -18.80 -9.70
CA ARG A 128 5.48 -20.16 -9.45
C ARG A 128 4.95 -20.72 -8.12
N ARG A 129 4.65 -22.03 -8.12
CA ARG A 129 4.16 -22.79 -6.98
C ARG A 129 4.83 -24.17 -6.95
N PRO A 130 5.63 -24.49 -5.92
CA PRO A 130 6.17 -23.60 -4.89
C PRO A 130 7.14 -22.55 -5.50
N ILE A 131 7.36 -21.42 -4.82
CA ILE A 131 8.21 -20.32 -5.34
C ILE A 131 9.67 -20.77 -5.47
N GLU A 132 10.08 -21.73 -4.65
CA GLU A 132 11.36 -22.42 -4.67
C GLU A 132 11.71 -22.99 -6.05
N SER A 133 10.70 -23.36 -6.86
CA SER A 133 10.92 -23.82 -8.24
C SER A 133 11.46 -22.73 -9.18
N ALA A 134 11.44 -21.45 -8.77
CA ALA A 134 12.06 -20.34 -9.50
C ALA A 134 13.56 -20.25 -9.29
N LEU A 135 14.06 -20.83 -8.19
CA LEU A 135 15.45 -20.69 -7.77
C LEU A 135 16.37 -21.59 -8.60
N PRO A 136 17.63 -21.18 -8.80
CA PRO A 136 18.63 -22.09 -9.33
C PRO A 136 18.80 -23.28 -8.40
N THR A 137 19.07 -24.45 -8.97
CA THR A 137 19.39 -25.66 -8.22
C THR A 137 20.91 -25.87 -8.24
N LEU A 138 21.49 -26.20 -7.10
CA LEU A 138 22.86 -26.68 -7.04
C LEU A 138 22.88 -28.08 -7.65
N ALA A 139 23.36 -28.20 -8.88
CA ALA A 139 23.35 -29.44 -9.63
C ALA A 139 24.72 -30.12 -9.57
N ARG A 140 24.72 -31.46 -9.69
CA ARG A 140 25.94 -32.21 -9.96
C ARG A 140 26.50 -31.82 -11.34
N PRO A 141 27.83 -31.74 -11.50
CA PRO A 141 28.45 -31.53 -12.81
C PRO A 141 27.92 -32.53 -13.85
N ILE A 142 27.47 -32.04 -15.01
CA ILE A 142 26.79 -32.84 -16.05
C ILE A 142 27.71 -33.93 -16.66
N MET A 143 29.02 -33.78 -16.50
CA MET A 143 30.04 -34.69 -17.02
C MET A 143 30.90 -35.24 -15.88
N SER A 144 30.34 -36.10 -15.04
CA SER A 144 31.11 -36.82 -14.03
C SER A 144 30.53 -38.21 -13.84
N LEU A 145 31.29 -39.21 -14.30
CA LEU A 145 30.97 -40.64 -14.20
C LEU A 145 31.61 -41.27 -12.97
N ASP A 146 32.28 -40.48 -12.13
CA ASP A 146 33.17 -40.99 -11.10
C ASP A 146 32.54 -40.92 -9.71
N ALA A 147 32.70 -41.99 -8.92
CA ALA A 147 32.29 -42.11 -7.52
C ALA A 147 32.96 -41.09 -6.57
N ASN A 148 33.80 -40.20 -7.10
CA ASN A 148 34.57 -39.21 -6.36
C ASN A 148 33.68 -38.11 -5.76
N GLU A 149 32.61 -37.69 -6.43
CA GLU A 149 31.71 -36.64 -5.94
C GLU A 149 30.93 -37.08 -4.70
N ASP A 150 30.39 -38.30 -4.74
CA ASP A 150 29.69 -38.90 -3.60
C ASP A 150 30.67 -39.14 -2.43
N ALA A 151 31.93 -39.43 -2.73
CA ALA A 151 32.98 -39.53 -1.72
C ALA A 151 33.26 -38.17 -1.05
N ILE A 152 33.39 -37.08 -1.82
CA ILE A 152 33.60 -35.72 -1.28
C ILE A 152 32.44 -35.33 -0.34
N VAL A 153 31.19 -35.49 -0.81
CA VAL A 153 30.00 -35.17 -0.01
C VAL A 153 29.90 -36.07 1.22
N GLY A 154 30.16 -37.37 1.05
CA GLY A 154 30.12 -38.37 2.12
C GLY A 154 31.16 -38.10 3.21
N SER A 155 32.40 -37.80 2.82
CA SER A 155 33.49 -37.46 3.74
C SER A 155 33.20 -36.17 4.51
N LEU A 156 32.70 -35.12 3.84
CA LEU A 156 32.33 -33.88 4.50
C LEU A 156 31.19 -34.08 5.52
N LYS A 157 30.16 -34.85 5.16
CA LYS A 157 29.08 -35.23 6.08
C LYS A 157 29.60 -36.02 7.29
N GLN A 158 30.54 -36.93 7.08
CA GLN A 158 31.15 -37.72 8.15
C GLN A 158 31.92 -36.83 9.12
N SER A 159 32.75 -35.91 8.62
CA SER A 159 33.52 -34.98 9.46
C SER A 159 32.60 -34.01 10.23
N LEU A 160 31.51 -33.52 9.61
CA LEU A 160 30.49 -32.74 10.32
C LEU A 160 29.82 -33.53 11.45
N ARG A 161 29.45 -34.80 11.21
CA ARG A 161 28.91 -35.67 12.26
C ARG A 161 29.92 -35.92 13.38
N GLN A 162 31.21 -36.08 13.05
CA GLN A 162 32.27 -36.24 14.05
C GLN A 162 32.40 -34.98 14.91
N LEU A 163 32.28 -33.79 14.32
CA LEU A 163 32.27 -32.52 15.06
C LEU A 163 31.09 -32.44 16.03
N GLU A 164 29.89 -32.85 15.62
CA GLU A 164 28.72 -32.93 16.52
C GLU A 164 28.94 -33.90 17.68
N ILE A 165 29.53 -35.08 17.41
CA ILE A 165 29.87 -36.06 18.44
C ILE A 165 30.86 -35.47 19.45
N LEU A 166 31.91 -34.77 18.98
CA LEU A 166 32.87 -34.08 19.86
C LEU A 166 32.20 -33.01 20.72
N GLY A 167 31.23 -32.27 20.15
CA GLY A 167 30.43 -31.30 20.89
C GLY A 167 29.58 -31.95 21.99
N ALA A 168 28.92 -33.08 21.69
CA ALA A 168 28.16 -33.84 22.69
C ALA A 168 29.06 -34.42 23.79
N GLN A 169 30.24 -34.94 23.42
CA GLN A 169 31.25 -35.39 24.38
C GLN A 169 31.71 -34.26 25.30
N ARG A 170 31.93 -33.06 24.75
CA ARG A 170 32.32 -31.87 25.53
C ARG A 170 31.24 -31.49 26.55
N ALA A 171 29.97 -31.50 26.16
CA ALA A 171 28.88 -31.25 27.09
C ALA A 171 28.87 -32.27 28.24
N GLY A 172 29.10 -33.56 27.93
CA GLY A 172 29.25 -34.60 28.96
C GLY A 172 30.44 -34.39 29.89
N LEU A 173 31.60 -34.00 29.36
CA LEU A 173 32.78 -33.64 30.15
C LEU A 173 32.51 -32.44 31.07
N GLU A 174 31.82 -31.42 30.57
CA GLU A 174 31.43 -30.25 31.36
C GLU A 174 30.52 -30.64 32.54
N ASP A 175 29.52 -31.49 32.29
CA ASP A 175 28.61 -31.97 33.33
C ASP A 175 29.33 -32.81 34.39
N MET A 176 30.24 -33.70 33.97
CA MET A 176 31.07 -34.46 34.90
C MET A 176 31.96 -33.55 35.77
N LEU A 177 32.58 -32.52 35.17
CA LEU A 177 33.43 -31.59 35.90
C LEU A 177 32.62 -30.78 36.93
N LYS A 178 31.45 -30.29 36.55
CA LYS A 178 30.52 -29.60 37.46
C LYS A 178 30.11 -30.51 38.62
N GLU A 179 29.83 -31.78 38.33
CA GLU A 179 29.42 -32.75 39.32
C GLU A 179 30.55 -33.12 40.29
N MET A 180 31.77 -33.31 39.78
CA MET A 180 32.97 -33.52 40.60
C MET A 180 33.17 -32.34 41.54
N LYS A 181 33.13 -31.11 41.02
CA LYS A 181 33.23 -29.88 41.82
C LYS A 181 32.15 -29.79 42.89
N ARG A 182 30.90 -30.13 42.56
CA ARG A 182 29.77 -30.08 43.49
C ARG A 182 29.94 -31.04 44.67
N LYS A 183 30.49 -32.23 44.42
CA LYS A 183 30.70 -33.27 45.43
C LYS A 183 31.99 -33.09 46.21
N ASP A 184 32.84 -32.16 45.81
CA ASP A 184 34.16 -31.98 46.36
C ASP A 184 34.19 -30.99 47.53
N ASP A 185 33.97 -31.51 48.73
CA ASP A 185 34.17 -30.77 49.98
C ASP A 185 35.50 -31.13 50.65
N ILE A 186 36.40 -30.16 50.73
CA ILE A 186 37.73 -30.31 51.31
C ILE A 186 37.79 -29.92 52.79
N LEU A 187 36.75 -29.26 53.34
CA LEU A 187 36.73 -28.80 54.74
C LEU A 187 37.01 -29.92 55.76
N PRO A 188 36.42 -31.13 55.65
CA PRO A 188 36.72 -32.21 56.59
C PRO A 188 38.19 -32.65 56.56
N LYS A 189 38.83 -32.62 55.39
CA LYS A 189 40.25 -32.97 55.22
C LYS A 189 41.16 -31.89 55.77
N LEU A 190 40.77 -30.62 55.63
CA LEU A 190 41.49 -29.48 56.22
C LEU A 190 41.45 -29.51 57.75
N MET A 191 40.32 -29.88 58.35
CA MET A 191 40.16 -29.95 59.81
C MET A 191 40.97 -31.09 60.46
N THR A 192 41.30 -32.13 59.69
CA THR A 192 41.98 -33.34 60.18
C THR A 192 43.45 -33.42 59.77
N SER A 193 43.89 -32.59 58.82
CA SER A 193 45.28 -32.56 58.36
C SER A 193 46.21 -31.92 59.40
N THR A 194 47.27 -32.65 59.77
CA THR A 194 48.35 -32.19 60.65
C THR A 194 49.66 -31.90 59.88
N GLY A 195 49.65 -32.05 58.56
CA GLY A 195 50.80 -31.87 57.67
C GLY A 195 50.72 -30.63 56.79
N SER A 196 51.53 -30.58 55.73
CA SER A 196 51.57 -29.47 54.76
C SER A 196 50.23 -29.31 54.03
N TYR A 197 49.62 -28.12 54.13
CA TYR A 197 48.39 -27.80 53.41
C TYR A 197 48.60 -27.71 51.89
N GLU A 198 49.78 -27.30 51.44
CA GLU A 198 50.14 -27.27 50.01
C GLU A 198 50.10 -28.67 49.39
N ASP A 199 50.64 -29.67 50.09
CA ASP A 199 50.63 -31.06 49.61
C ASP A 199 49.20 -31.65 49.61
N LEU A 200 48.37 -31.23 50.56
CA LEU A 200 46.96 -31.61 50.60
C LEU A 200 46.21 -31.00 49.40
N PHE A 201 46.32 -29.68 49.17
CA PHE A 201 45.68 -29.03 48.03
C PHE A 201 46.18 -29.60 46.70
N ARG A 202 47.48 -29.85 46.55
CA ARG A 202 48.05 -30.48 45.37
C ARG A 202 47.41 -31.84 45.09
N LYS A 203 47.28 -32.71 46.12
CA LYS A 203 46.63 -34.03 45.97
C LYS A 203 45.14 -33.92 45.66
N GLU A 204 44.45 -32.98 46.29
CA GLU A 204 43.02 -32.80 46.09
C GLU A 204 42.69 -32.19 44.72
N ILE A 205 43.54 -31.33 44.17
CA ILE A 205 43.37 -30.81 42.81
C ILE A 205 43.71 -31.89 41.76
N ALA A 206 44.70 -32.75 42.03
CA ALA A 206 45.13 -33.79 41.08
C ALA A 206 44.01 -34.77 40.65
N LYS A 207 42.91 -34.89 41.41
CA LYS A 207 41.75 -35.69 40.98
C LYS A 207 41.04 -35.15 39.74
N TYR A 208 41.26 -33.88 39.40
CA TYR A 208 40.72 -33.25 38.19
C TYR A 208 41.66 -33.42 36.98
N ASP A 209 42.86 -33.99 37.15
CA ASP A 209 43.85 -34.07 36.07
C ASP A 209 43.33 -34.88 34.88
N GLN A 210 42.67 -36.02 35.12
CA GLN A 210 42.13 -36.86 34.05
C GLN A 210 41.06 -36.12 33.23
N ILE A 211 40.13 -35.44 33.89
CA ILE A 211 39.07 -34.72 33.17
C ILE A 211 39.62 -33.49 32.44
N CYS A 212 40.67 -32.85 32.96
CA CYS A 212 41.41 -31.81 32.24
C CYS A 212 42.12 -32.37 31.00
N GLU A 213 42.70 -33.56 31.09
CA GLU A 213 43.33 -34.25 29.95
C GLU A 213 42.29 -34.64 28.89
N ASP A 214 41.15 -35.20 29.30
CA ASP A 214 40.06 -35.57 28.39
C ASP A 214 39.49 -34.34 27.67
N ILE A 215 39.37 -33.20 28.37
CA ILE A 215 38.98 -31.92 27.77
C ILE A 215 40.04 -31.45 26.76
N ALA A 216 41.33 -31.53 27.10
CA ALA A 216 42.41 -31.14 26.20
C ALA A 216 42.42 -32.00 24.93
N GLN A 217 42.28 -33.32 25.06
CA GLN A 217 42.17 -34.25 23.94
C GLN A 217 40.93 -33.95 23.07
N ASN A 218 39.79 -33.61 23.68
CA ASN A 218 38.59 -33.22 22.92
C ASN A 218 38.79 -31.92 22.12
N ILE A 219 39.50 -30.94 22.69
CA ILE A 219 39.83 -29.67 22.00
C ILE A 219 40.78 -29.93 20.84
N GLU A 220 41.83 -30.72 21.05
CA GLU A 220 42.79 -31.09 20.01
C GLU A 220 42.11 -31.88 18.88
N ALA A 221 41.26 -32.85 19.22
CA ALA A 221 40.48 -33.59 18.23
C ALA A 221 39.54 -32.67 17.43
N GLN A 222 38.92 -31.66 18.07
CA GLN A 222 38.10 -30.69 17.36
C GLN A 222 38.93 -29.87 16.37
N GLU A 223 40.13 -29.42 16.77
CA GLU A 223 41.02 -28.67 15.88
C GLU A 223 41.35 -29.46 14.61
N GLN A 224 41.70 -30.75 14.76
CA GLN A 224 41.98 -31.62 13.61
C GLN A 224 40.75 -31.81 12.70
N VAL A 225 39.57 -32.02 13.28
CA VAL A 225 38.33 -32.18 12.50
C VAL A 225 37.95 -30.88 11.79
N LEU A 226 38.16 -29.71 12.40
CA LEU A 226 37.89 -28.42 11.76
C LEU A 226 38.80 -28.16 10.56
N LEU A 227 40.09 -28.50 10.66
CA LEU A 227 41.03 -28.43 9.54
C LEU A 227 40.60 -29.35 8.39
N GLN A 228 40.16 -30.57 8.72
CA GLN A 228 39.65 -31.51 7.73
C GLN A 228 38.38 -31.00 7.03
N ILE A 229 37.42 -30.46 7.81
CA ILE A 229 36.20 -29.87 7.26
C ILE A 229 36.53 -28.70 6.33
N GLN A 230 37.50 -27.85 6.70
CA GLN A 230 37.88 -26.72 5.86
C GLN A 230 38.41 -27.20 4.50
N ALA A 231 39.36 -28.14 4.49
CA ALA A 231 39.92 -28.67 3.25
C ALA A 231 38.86 -29.38 2.38
N GLN A 232 38.02 -30.21 2.98
CA GLN A 232 36.91 -30.89 2.28
C GLN A 232 35.87 -29.89 1.75
N ASN A 233 35.60 -28.80 2.47
CA ASN A 233 34.68 -27.77 2.02
C ASN A 233 35.25 -26.93 0.87
N GLU A 234 36.56 -26.67 0.85
CA GLU A 234 37.22 -26.00 -0.28
C GLU A 234 37.11 -26.88 -1.55
N GLU A 235 37.38 -28.18 -1.44
CA GLU A 235 37.20 -29.13 -2.54
C GLU A 235 35.75 -29.20 -3.02
N PHE A 236 34.80 -29.35 -2.08
CA PHE A 236 33.36 -29.32 -2.37
C PHE A 236 32.95 -28.03 -3.09
N SER A 237 33.43 -26.87 -2.61
CA SER A 237 33.06 -25.57 -3.17
C SER A 237 33.52 -25.42 -4.62
N VAL A 238 34.71 -25.93 -4.95
CA VAL A 238 35.26 -25.90 -6.31
C VAL A 238 34.51 -26.88 -7.23
N VAL A 239 34.35 -28.14 -6.80
CA VAL A 239 33.75 -29.21 -7.62
C VAL A 239 32.29 -28.91 -7.97
N PHE A 240 31.51 -28.41 -7.00
CA PHE A 240 30.09 -28.09 -7.19
C PHE A 240 29.85 -26.65 -7.63
N ASN A 241 30.91 -25.88 -7.91
CA ASN A 241 30.84 -24.48 -8.33
C ASN A 241 29.93 -23.63 -7.43
N LEU A 242 30.17 -23.73 -6.12
CA LEU A 242 29.30 -23.18 -5.10
C LEU A 242 29.21 -21.65 -5.17
N GLU A 243 30.28 -20.97 -5.60
CA GLU A 243 30.30 -19.52 -5.76
C GLU A 243 29.35 -19.03 -6.87
N ASP A 244 29.34 -19.66 -8.04
CA ASP A 244 28.41 -19.30 -9.12
C ASP A 244 26.96 -19.61 -8.75
N TYR A 245 26.73 -20.71 -8.03
CA TYR A 245 25.42 -21.04 -7.48
C TYR A 245 24.94 -19.96 -6.50
N LYS A 246 25.79 -19.54 -5.55
CA LYS A 246 25.47 -18.46 -4.60
C LYS A 246 25.15 -17.16 -5.31
N ALA A 247 25.98 -16.75 -6.27
CA ALA A 247 25.76 -15.54 -7.05
C ALA A 247 24.43 -15.60 -7.82
N SER A 248 24.12 -16.74 -8.44
CA SER A 248 22.86 -16.96 -9.17
C SER A 248 21.64 -16.94 -8.25
N ARG A 249 21.76 -17.54 -7.06
CA ARG A 249 20.71 -17.57 -6.04
C ARG A 249 20.44 -16.17 -5.48
N GLU A 250 21.48 -15.42 -5.14
CA GLU A 250 21.34 -14.04 -4.67
C GLU A 250 20.69 -13.15 -5.76
N LYS A 251 21.09 -13.33 -7.02
CA LYS A 251 20.46 -12.65 -8.15
C LYS A 251 18.97 -12.99 -8.25
N CYS A 252 18.60 -14.25 -8.05
CA CYS A 252 17.19 -14.67 -8.06
C CYS A 252 16.41 -14.05 -6.90
N TYR A 253 16.98 -13.99 -5.69
CA TYR A 253 16.36 -13.29 -4.56
C TYR A 253 16.10 -11.82 -4.85
N LYS A 254 17.09 -11.12 -5.42
CA LYS A 254 16.92 -9.73 -5.84
C LYS A 254 15.82 -9.57 -6.89
N GLN A 255 15.69 -10.52 -7.81
CA GLN A 255 14.60 -10.54 -8.79
C GLN A 255 13.23 -10.74 -8.14
N ILE A 256 13.11 -11.68 -7.20
CA ILE A 256 11.87 -11.91 -6.44
C ILE A 256 11.51 -10.66 -5.63
N GLN A 257 12.46 -10.06 -4.91
CA GLN A 257 12.26 -8.82 -4.15
C GLN A 257 11.80 -7.67 -5.04
N ALA A 258 12.44 -7.48 -6.20
CA ALA A 258 12.04 -6.46 -7.16
C ALA A 258 10.63 -6.70 -7.71
N ALA A 259 10.29 -7.95 -8.00
CA ALA A 259 8.95 -8.33 -8.44
C ALA A 259 7.89 -8.04 -7.36
N ILE A 260 8.16 -8.37 -6.10
CA ILE A 260 7.26 -8.09 -4.96
C ILE A 260 7.06 -6.59 -4.79
N ALA A 261 8.15 -5.81 -4.78
CA ALA A 261 8.08 -4.36 -4.66
C ALA A 261 7.22 -3.76 -5.78
N LYS A 262 7.44 -4.22 -7.02
CA LYS A 262 6.68 -3.69 -8.17
C LYS A 262 5.21 -4.10 -8.15
N TYR A 263 4.92 -5.33 -7.75
CA TYR A 263 3.56 -5.81 -7.55
C TYR A 263 2.83 -4.95 -6.50
N ARG A 264 3.46 -4.71 -5.34
CA ARG A 264 2.89 -3.89 -4.25
C ARG A 264 2.59 -2.47 -4.70
N GLU A 265 3.52 -1.83 -5.41
CA GLU A 265 3.33 -0.49 -5.98
C GLU A 265 2.11 -0.44 -6.94
N ILE A 266 2.01 -1.40 -7.86
CA ILE A 266 0.90 -1.46 -8.82
C ILE A 266 -0.43 -1.69 -8.10
N LYS A 267 -0.45 -2.65 -7.17
CA LYS A 267 -1.62 -3.01 -6.35
C LYS A 267 -2.11 -1.83 -5.52
N GLU A 268 -1.20 -1.05 -4.93
CA GLU A 268 -1.53 0.17 -4.21
C GLU A 268 -2.19 1.21 -5.12
N ASN A 269 -1.59 1.49 -6.29
CA ASN A 269 -2.16 2.43 -7.27
C ASN A 269 -3.56 2.00 -7.76
N ILE A 270 -3.78 0.70 -8.02
CA ILE A 270 -5.10 0.18 -8.38
C ILE A 270 -6.10 0.42 -7.25
N ASN A 271 -5.73 0.11 -6.00
CA ASN A 271 -6.58 0.30 -4.84
C ASN A 271 -6.94 1.79 -4.62
N GLU A 272 -6.00 2.71 -4.86
CA GLU A 272 -6.27 4.15 -4.85
C GLU A 272 -7.26 4.55 -5.94
N GLY A 273 -7.10 4.02 -7.16
CA GLY A 273 -8.04 4.23 -8.26
C GLY A 273 -9.45 3.73 -7.93
N LEU A 274 -9.58 2.53 -7.38
CA LEU A 274 -10.87 1.96 -6.96
C LEU A 274 -11.54 2.85 -5.90
N LYS A 275 -10.80 3.27 -4.87
CA LYS A 275 -11.31 4.20 -3.83
C LYS A 275 -11.74 5.54 -4.41
N PHE A 276 -10.97 6.08 -5.35
CA PHE A 276 -11.29 7.33 -6.04
C PHE A 276 -12.61 7.22 -6.80
N TYR A 277 -12.80 6.17 -7.61
CA TYR A 277 -14.02 6.03 -8.40
C TYR A 277 -15.27 5.78 -7.55
N VAL A 278 -15.17 5.05 -6.44
CA VAL A 278 -16.28 4.88 -5.49
C VAL A 278 -16.68 6.24 -4.90
N THR A 279 -15.70 7.01 -4.43
CA THR A 279 -15.95 8.35 -3.86
C THR A 279 -16.53 9.31 -4.90
N LEU A 280 -16.03 9.25 -6.13
CA LEU A 280 -16.53 10.07 -7.24
C LEU A 280 -17.97 9.70 -7.59
N GLN A 281 -18.31 8.41 -7.57
CA GLN A 281 -19.66 7.92 -7.89
C GLN A 281 -20.69 8.46 -6.90
N ASP A 282 -20.37 8.47 -5.60
CA ASP A 282 -21.23 9.05 -4.57
C ASP A 282 -21.44 10.56 -4.80
N ALA A 283 -20.37 11.27 -5.16
CA ALA A 283 -20.42 12.70 -5.43
C ALA A 283 -21.26 13.04 -6.68
N ILE A 284 -21.12 12.27 -7.76
CA ILE A 284 -21.95 12.42 -8.98
C ILE A 284 -23.41 12.07 -8.66
N THR A 285 -23.66 11.00 -7.91
CA THR A 285 -25.01 10.60 -7.49
C THR A 285 -25.70 11.72 -6.70
N ASN A 286 -24.98 12.41 -5.82
CA ASN A 286 -25.51 13.56 -5.09
C ASN A 286 -25.91 14.71 -6.03
N VAL A 287 -25.08 15.03 -7.04
CA VAL A 287 -25.43 16.05 -8.04
C VAL A 287 -26.61 15.62 -8.91
N LYS A 288 -26.68 14.33 -9.27
CA LYS A 288 -27.81 13.77 -10.00
C LYS A 288 -29.13 13.95 -9.26
N GLN A 289 -29.13 13.75 -7.94
CA GLN A 289 -30.32 14.02 -7.13
C GLN A 289 -30.71 15.50 -7.19
N GLN A 290 -29.76 16.42 -7.02
CA GLN A 290 -30.03 17.87 -7.11
C GLN A 290 -30.56 18.28 -8.50
N CYS A 291 -30.03 17.70 -9.57
CA CYS A 291 -30.53 17.91 -10.93
C CYS A 291 -31.96 17.36 -11.08
N SER A 292 -32.24 16.19 -10.53
CA SER A 292 -33.57 15.57 -10.59
C SER A 292 -34.62 16.40 -9.84
N ASP A 293 -34.29 16.90 -8.66
CA ASP A 293 -35.17 17.78 -7.87
C ASP A 293 -35.44 19.11 -8.59
N PHE A 294 -34.41 19.67 -9.23
CA PHE A 294 -34.53 20.85 -10.08
C PHE A 294 -35.50 20.60 -11.25
N VAL A 295 -35.27 19.53 -12.03
CA VAL A 295 -36.10 19.18 -13.19
C VAL A 295 -37.56 18.92 -12.77
N MET A 296 -37.78 18.27 -11.62
CA MET A 296 -39.13 18.04 -11.08
C MET A 296 -39.83 19.36 -10.77
N THR A 297 -39.16 20.27 -10.06
CA THR A 297 -39.69 21.61 -9.76
C THR A 297 -40.03 22.38 -11.04
N ARG A 298 -39.15 22.31 -12.05
CA ARG A 298 -39.35 22.95 -13.35
C ARG A 298 -40.51 22.35 -14.13
N SER A 299 -40.74 21.04 -14.02
CA SER A 299 -41.87 20.35 -14.63
C SER A 299 -43.21 20.78 -14.03
N ILE A 300 -43.26 20.99 -12.71
CA ILE A 300 -44.45 21.53 -12.02
C ILE A 300 -44.72 22.97 -12.49
N GLN A 301 -43.72 23.85 -12.43
CA GLN A 301 -43.83 25.23 -12.90
C GLN A 301 -44.26 25.32 -14.38
N CYS A 302 -43.78 24.39 -15.21
CA CYS A 302 -44.16 24.29 -16.61
C CYS A 302 -45.67 24.06 -16.75
N ARG A 303 -46.20 23.06 -16.02
CA ARG A 303 -47.61 22.69 -16.05
C ARG A 303 -48.51 23.83 -15.60
N GLU A 304 -48.17 24.45 -14.47
CA GLU A 304 -48.91 25.60 -13.93
C GLU A 304 -48.94 26.77 -14.93
N MET A 305 -47.79 27.10 -15.54
CA MET A 305 -47.71 28.18 -16.52
C MET A 305 -48.51 27.87 -17.79
N ILE A 306 -48.51 26.62 -18.26
CA ILE A 306 -49.33 26.22 -19.43
C ILE A 306 -50.82 26.41 -19.10
N GLU A 307 -51.28 25.96 -17.93
CA GLU A 307 -52.67 26.14 -17.50
C GLU A 307 -53.05 27.62 -17.41
N ASP A 308 -52.17 28.46 -16.87
CA ASP A 308 -52.41 29.90 -16.75
C ASP A 308 -52.46 30.59 -18.11
N VAL A 309 -51.55 30.27 -19.03
CA VAL A 309 -51.57 30.81 -20.41
C VAL A 309 -52.86 30.41 -21.13
N GLN A 310 -53.31 29.15 -20.97
CA GLN A 310 -54.55 28.67 -21.57
C GLN A 310 -55.79 29.35 -20.98
N ARG A 311 -55.85 29.56 -19.66
CA ARG A 311 -56.95 30.30 -19.01
C ARG A 311 -57.06 31.73 -19.52
N HIS A 312 -55.94 32.43 -19.69
CA HIS A 312 -55.92 33.78 -20.25
C HIS A 312 -56.38 33.81 -21.71
N MET A 313 -56.03 32.80 -22.51
CA MET A 313 -56.53 32.68 -23.88
C MET A 313 -58.04 32.40 -23.95
N ALA A 314 -58.56 31.55 -23.07
CA ALA A 314 -59.99 31.27 -23.00
C ALA A 314 -60.80 32.48 -22.49
N GLY A 315 -60.28 33.23 -21.51
CA GLY A 315 -60.94 34.41 -20.94
C GLY A 315 -61.10 35.56 -21.94
N LEU A 316 -60.13 35.75 -22.84
CA LEU A 316 -60.22 36.74 -23.93
C LEU A 316 -61.30 36.39 -24.96
N SER A 317 -61.65 35.10 -25.11
CA SER A 317 -62.68 34.66 -26.06
C SER A 317 -64.13 34.96 -25.59
N PHE A 318 -64.33 35.33 -24.31
CA PHE A 318 -65.65 35.66 -23.75
C PHE A 318 -65.96 37.16 -23.72
N GLN A 319 -64.98 38.03 -23.98
CA GLN A 319 -65.17 39.48 -23.85
C GLN A 319 -65.75 40.14 -25.12
N ASP A 320 -65.87 39.40 -26.24
CA ASP A 320 -66.41 39.89 -27.52
C ASP A 320 -67.93 39.69 -27.70
N ARG A 321 -68.64 39.19 -26.67
CA ARG A 321 -70.11 38.99 -26.72
C ARG A 321 -70.82 39.48 -25.46
N LYS A 322 -70.95 40.79 -25.31
CA LYS A 322 -72.13 41.45 -24.68
C LYS A 322 -72.01 42.97 -24.79
N SER A 323 -72.72 43.53 -25.76
CA SER A 323 -73.12 44.94 -25.78
C SER A 323 -74.58 44.99 -26.25
N THR A 324 -75.34 45.96 -25.72
CA THR A 324 -76.82 46.15 -25.73
C THR A 324 -77.54 45.45 -24.56
N ALA A 325 -78.32 46.09 -23.69
CA ALA A 325 -78.82 47.46 -23.67
C ALA A 325 -79.33 47.88 -22.26
N THR A 326 -79.29 49.20 -22.03
CA THR A 326 -80.26 50.06 -21.30
C THR A 326 -80.30 50.10 -19.76
N ILE A 327 -80.46 51.35 -19.30
CA ILE A 327 -80.23 51.96 -17.98
C ILE A 327 -81.59 52.36 -17.36
N LEU A 328 -81.64 52.46 -16.01
CA LEU A 328 -82.30 53.49 -15.14
C LEU A 328 -83.25 52.92 -14.04
N PRO A 329 -83.54 53.62 -12.92
CA PRO A 329 -82.66 53.90 -11.76
C PRO A 329 -83.37 53.83 -10.37
N TYR A 330 -82.67 54.24 -9.29
CA TYR A 330 -83.16 54.63 -7.92
C TYR A 330 -83.33 53.48 -6.89
N SER A 331 -82.97 53.52 -5.59
CA SER A 331 -82.56 54.57 -4.62
C SER A 331 -81.89 53.94 -3.36
N PRO A 332 -81.31 54.72 -2.40
CA PRO A 332 -80.43 54.23 -1.33
C PRO A 332 -81.06 54.20 0.08
N ALA A 333 -80.49 53.41 1.00
CA ALA A 333 -80.73 53.48 2.45
C ALA A 333 -79.58 52.78 3.24
N PRO A 334 -79.39 53.03 4.55
CA PRO A 334 -78.09 53.41 5.12
C PRO A 334 -77.43 52.33 6.00
N GLY A 335 -76.13 52.54 6.28
CA GLY A 335 -75.21 51.57 6.87
C GLY A 335 -75.20 51.42 8.38
N MET A 336 -74.19 50.69 8.87
CA MET A 336 -73.66 50.63 10.25
C MET A 336 -72.36 49.78 10.27
N PRO A 337 -71.51 49.80 11.33
CA PRO A 337 -70.08 50.08 11.18
C PRO A 337 -69.09 48.93 11.50
N TYR A 338 -67.81 49.19 11.19
CA TYR A 338 -66.56 48.40 11.33
C TYR A 338 -66.29 47.71 12.69
N PRO A 339 -65.34 46.74 12.72
CA PRO A 339 -64.04 46.96 13.40
C PRO A 339 -62.77 46.50 12.60
N PRO A 340 -61.53 46.79 13.08
CA PRO A 340 -60.31 46.97 12.28
C PRO A 340 -59.43 45.71 12.08
N PRO A 341 -58.36 45.76 11.25
CA PRO A 341 -57.51 44.59 10.97
C PRO A 341 -56.47 44.33 12.09
N GLN A 342 -56.32 43.06 12.46
CA GLN A 342 -55.28 42.58 13.37
C GLN A 342 -53.96 42.33 12.63
N VAL A 343 -52.88 42.70 13.32
CA VAL A 343 -51.47 42.59 12.95
C VAL A 343 -51.04 41.11 12.89
N GLN A 344 -50.32 40.78 11.83
CA GLN A 344 -49.74 39.45 11.57
C GLN A 344 -48.61 39.14 12.56
N GLN A 345 -48.78 38.12 13.40
CA GLN A 345 -47.72 37.54 14.23
C GLN A 345 -46.84 36.59 13.40
N GLN A 346 -45.53 36.67 13.62
CA GLN A 346 -44.53 35.72 13.14
C GLN A 346 -44.77 34.32 13.74
N PRO A 347 -44.49 33.23 13.00
CA PRO A 347 -44.41 31.91 13.61
C PRO A 347 -43.05 31.69 14.32
N PRO A 348 -43.02 30.84 15.38
CA PRO A 348 -41.85 30.64 16.22
C PRO A 348 -40.83 29.68 15.59
N THR A 349 -39.57 29.92 15.93
CA THR A 349 -38.41 29.06 15.72
C THR A 349 -38.57 27.72 16.44
N SER A 350 -38.54 26.62 15.69
CA SER A 350 -38.42 25.26 16.21
C SER A 350 -36.95 24.91 16.48
N GLN A 351 -36.75 24.26 17.63
CA GLN A 351 -35.51 23.75 18.17
C GLN A 351 -34.88 22.68 17.27
N GLU A 352 -33.64 22.94 16.86
CA GLU A 352 -32.45 22.13 17.14
C GLU A 352 -32.67 20.60 17.27
N TYR A 353 -32.45 19.90 16.16
CA TYR A 353 -32.00 18.50 16.16
C TYR A 353 -30.68 18.43 15.38
N GLY A 354 -29.66 17.88 16.04
CA GLY A 354 -28.26 17.90 15.60
C GLY A 354 -27.98 17.16 14.29
N GLN A 355 -27.08 17.73 13.50
CA GLN A 355 -26.33 17.02 12.46
C GLN A 355 -24.89 16.76 12.95
N PRO A 356 -24.32 15.59 12.67
CA PRO A 356 -22.87 15.40 12.82
C PRO A 356 -22.12 16.14 11.71
N ALA A 357 -21.06 16.85 12.08
CA ALA A 357 -20.19 17.59 11.19
C ALA A 357 -19.42 16.65 10.25
N TYR A 358 -19.48 16.90 8.94
CA TYR A 358 -18.59 16.27 7.96
C TYR A 358 -17.29 17.06 7.80
N PRO A 359 -16.12 16.40 7.71
CA PRO A 359 -14.84 17.09 7.53
C PRO A 359 -14.72 17.70 6.13
N GLY A 360 -14.28 18.95 6.09
CA GLY A 360 -14.00 19.69 4.86
C GLY A 360 -12.89 19.04 4.03
N TRP A 361 -13.17 18.97 2.73
CA TRP A 361 -12.23 18.64 1.68
C TRP A 361 -10.98 19.56 1.72
N ARG A 362 -9.79 18.95 1.83
CA ARG A 362 -8.54 19.53 1.35
C ARG A 362 -7.95 18.59 0.31
N GLY A 363 -7.94 19.02 -0.94
CA GLY A 363 -7.25 18.32 -2.02
C GLY A 363 -5.73 18.45 -1.88
N PRO A 364 -4.94 17.41 -2.23
CA PRO A 364 -3.49 17.51 -2.28
C PRO A 364 -3.06 18.20 -3.57
N TYR A 365 -2.33 19.32 -3.43
CA TYR A 365 -1.68 20.00 -4.55
C TYR A 365 -0.43 19.21 -4.96
N TYR A 366 -0.44 18.65 -6.16
CA TYR A 366 0.78 18.32 -6.89
C TYR A 366 1.39 19.65 -7.37
N ASN A 367 2.56 20.02 -6.84
CA ASN A 367 3.31 21.17 -7.35
C ASN A 367 4.57 20.71 -8.07
N ALA A 368 4.72 21.15 -9.31
CA ALA A 368 5.87 20.90 -10.16
C ALA A 368 7.07 21.76 -9.72
N HIS A 369 8.27 21.20 -9.83
CA HIS A 369 9.53 21.86 -9.52
C HIS A 369 9.85 23.00 -10.51
N GLY A 370 10.18 24.18 -9.98
CA GLY A 370 10.84 25.30 -10.64
C GLY A 370 11.77 26.02 -9.65
N GLN A 371 12.98 26.37 -10.10
CA GLN A 371 14.17 26.71 -9.32
C GLN A 371 14.22 28.13 -8.67
N GLN A 372 14.79 28.17 -7.45
CA GLN A 372 15.69 29.19 -6.81
C GLN A 372 15.21 30.64 -6.52
N PRO A 373 15.88 31.42 -5.62
CA PRO A 373 16.57 31.10 -4.35
C PRO A 373 16.25 32.09 -3.19
N GLY A 374 16.51 31.72 -1.91
CA GLY A 374 16.52 32.71 -0.82
C GLY A 374 16.61 32.21 0.62
N SER A 375 17.79 32.40 1.24
CA SER A 375 18.09 32.62 2.67
C SER A 375 17.60 31.65 3.76
N LEU A 376 18.53 30.88 4.34
CA LEU A 376 18.42 30.22 5.65
C LEU A 376 19.35 30.89 6.68
N PRO A 377 18.97 30.98 7.97
CA PRO A 377 19.86 31.37 9.06
C PRO A 377 20.63 30.17 9.64
N ARG A 378 21.88 30.42 10.08
CA ARG A 378 22.85 29.45 10.64
C ARG A 378 22.57 29.07 12.11
N PRO A 379 23.01 27.88 12.57
CA PRO A 379 23.24 27.59 13.98
C PRO A 379 24.71 27.87 14.39
N PRO A 380 25.00 28.07 15.70
CA PRO A 380 26.33 28.38 16.18
C PRO A 380 27.11 27.14 16.68
N TYR A 381 28.39 27.39 16.97
CA TYR A 381 29.42 26.56 17.64
C TYR A 381 30.54 25.99 16.76
N THR A 382 31.67 26.68 16.83
CA THR A 382 32.99 26.32 16.32
C THR A 382 33.87 25.76 17.43
N VAL A 383 34.52 24.63 17.18
CA VAL A 383 35.68 24.11 17.93
C VAL A 383 36.93 24.44 17.10
N PRO A 384 38.05 24.93 17.69
CA PRO A 384 39.27 25.25 16.95
C PRO A 384 40.25 24.07 16.93
N ASN A 385 40.89 23.82 15.78
CA ASN A 385 42.14 23.05 15.73
C ASN A 385 43.11 23.68 14.71
N PRO A 386 44.45 23.49 14.87
CA PRO A 386 45.45 24.48 14.53
C PRO A 386 46.15 24.26 13.18
N TYR A 387 46.75 25.35 12.68
CA TYR A 387 47.78 25.39 11.62
C TYR A 387 49.11 24.77 12.10
N PRO A 388 49.97 24.23 11.19
CA PRO A 388 50.99 25.04 10.46
C PRO A 388 51.37 24.48 9.05
N PRO A 389 52.46 24.93 8.39
CA PRO A 389 52.72 26.22 7.71
C PRO A 389 53.05 26.06 6.20
N PRO A 390 53.25 27.16 5.42
CA PRO A 390 53.75 27.10 4.04
C PRO A 390 55.21 27.58 3.86
N HIS A 391 55.72 27.41 2.63
CA HIS A 391 57.01 27.84 2.03
C HIS A 391 58.14 26.76 2.06
N GLN A 392 58.96 26.52 1.03
CA GLN A 392 59.24 27.19 -0.24
C GLN A 392 60.06 26.25 -1.17
N SER A 393 60.12 26.61 -2.46
CA SER A 393 60.85 26.03 -3.59
C SER A 393 62.29 25.52 -3.39
N GLY A 394 62.68 24.51 -4.19
CA GLY A 394 64.07 24.16 -4.47
C GLY A 394 64.22 23.14 -5.61
N TYR A 395 64.79 23.58 -6.72
CA TYR A 395 65.23 22.79 -7.88
C TYR A 395 66.34 21.78 -7.53
N TYR A 396 66.34 20.58 -8.15
CA TYR A 396 67.38 20.14 -9.11
C TYR A 396 67.09 18.75 -9.71
N LYS A 397 67.52 18.58 -10.97
CA LYS A 397 67.64 17.33 -11.75
C LYS A 397 68.79 16.46 -11.21
N GLN A 398 68.60 15.15 -11.12
CA GLN A 398 69.23 14.12 -11.97
C GLN A 398 68.66 12.75 -11.66
#